data_AF-A0A222G760-F1
#
_entry.id   AF-A0A222G760-F1
#
_cell.length_a   1.000
_cell.length_b   1.000
_cell.length_c   1.000
_cell.angle_alpha   90.00
_cell.angle_beta   90.00
_cell.angle_gamma   90.00
#
_symmetry.space_group_name_H-M   'P 1'
#
loop_
_entity.id
_entity.type
_entity.pdbx_description
1 polymer ?
#
loop_
_entity_poly.entity_id
_entity_poly.type
_entity_poly.pdbx_seq_one_letter_code
_entity_poly.pdbx_strand_id
1 'polypeptide(L)'
;MLTLTLYYATNRNHLGERWSPDSYGQDFSSDRANNLRFGRVSVDVSANKVKDHLNDIVDNRAGDGESLSCYIEKKLRKKHLISAFEEPENLANTTTTSLGSTTAFQALKKQMETKRDLVIFIHGFNVDWFEAVASAFALELMLNRHSQDNEDLKDTSVFLFTWPSNGAMMKNKAYLSDRNDARDSSIAVARGFLKLRDFLMTLRPKHKDPLIKECGQQLHLLCHSMGNYVLQHALVSLDKLNNHKRFPQLFHHIFMCAPDVDDNIFEEDRPMVNLHRLAKQVTVYYNNGDLAMYISDYTKGNTDRLGHNGTARPLQLHNKVSQVNCSKIVGGITEHSYYLWATVNEDIRQSIDDIPYDDSTRKRQCKSAQVWRLT
;
A
#
# COMPACT_ATOMS: atom_id res chain seq x y z
N MET A 1 -10.65 23.10 11.59
CA MET A 1 -10.69 21.62 11.70
C MET A 1 -10.76 21.07 10.29
N LEU A 2 -10.11 19.93 10.04
CA LEU A 2 -10.07 19.23 8.76
C LEU A 2 -10.59 17.81 8.99
N THR A 3 -11.58 17.38 8.22
CA THR A 3 -12.09 16.00 8.26
C THR A 3 -11.39 15.19 7.19
N LEU A 4 -10.60 14.21 7.60
CA LEU A 4 -9.96 13.26 6.69
C LEU A 4 -10.90 12.06 6.48
N THR A 5 -10.95 11.51 5.27
CA THR A 5 -11.72 10.29 4.96
C THR A 5 -10.87 9.34 4.13
N LEU A 6 -10.79 8.08 4.57
CA LEU A 6 -10.02 7.01 3.93
C LEU A 6 -10.95 5.86 3.60
N TYR A 7 -10.88 5.34 2.38
CA TYR A 7 -11.53 4.08 2.01
C TYR A 7 -10.61 2.91 2.30
N TYR A 8 -11.19 1.79 2.71
CA TYR A 8 -10.41 0.60 3.05
C TYR A 8 -11.07 -0.70 2.56
N ALA A 9 -10.25 -1.74 2.48
CA ALA A 9 -10.65 -3.13 2.54
C ALA A 9 -9.94 -3.84 3.70
N THR A 10 -10.64 -4.75 4.35
CA THR A 10 -10.09 -5.51 5.48
C THR A 10 -10.63 -6.92 5.54
N ASN A 11 -9.79 -7.85 5.98
CA ASN A 11 -10.19 -9.20 6.37
C ASN A 11 -10.11 -9.42 7.89
N ARG A 12 -9.89 -8.34 8.66
CA ARG A 12 -9.95 -8.35 10.12
C ARG A 12 -11.38 -8.60 10.63
N ASN A 13 -11.50 -9.13 11.84
CA ASN A 13 -12.76 -9.17 12.57
C ASN A 13 -13.25 -7.77 12.92
N HIS A 14 -14.55 -7.53 12.81
CA HIS A 14 -15.15 -6.29 13.30
C HIS A 14 -15.35 -6.35 14.81
N LEU A 15 -15.21 -5.20 15.47
CA LEU A 15 -15.61 -5.00 16.86
C LEU A 15 -16.86 -4.10 16.86
N GLY A 16 -17.89 -4.50 17.59
CA GLY A 16 -19.22 -3.87 17.51
C GLY A 16 -20.02 -4.34 16.30
N GLU A 17 -20.93 -3.51 15.80
CA GLU A 17 -21.86 -3.85 14.72
C GLU A 17 -21.16 -4.12 13.39
N ARG A 18 -21.61 -5.13 12.63
CA ARG A 18 -20.93 -5.60 11.41
C ARG A 18 -20.75 -4.51 10.34
N TRP A 19 -21.77 -3.68 10.15
CA TRP A 19 -21.83 -2.66 9.09
C TRP A 19 -21.57 -1.24 9.59
N SER A 20 -21.53 -1.05 10.92
CA SER A 20 -21.14 0.18 11.60
C SER A 20 -20.20 -0.15 12.77
N PRO A 21 -19.02 -0.74 12.49
CA PRO A 21 -18.17 -1.24 13.56
C PRO A 21 -17.50 -0.10 14.32
N ASP A 22 -17.25 -0.33 15.61
CA ASP A 22 -16.48 0.59 16.45
C ASP A 22 -15.01 0.62 16.01
N SER A 23 -14.46 -0.53 15.59
CA SER A 23 -13.12 -0.68 15.02
C SER A 23 -12.95 -2.10 14.47
N TYR A 24 -11.73 -2.47 14.06
CA TYR A 24 -11.38 -3.83 13.68
C TYR A 24 -10.31 -4.40 14.62
N GLY A 25 -10.44 -5.69 14.92
CA GLY A 25 -9.55 -6.39 15.84
C GLY A 25 -8.26 -6.91 15.20
N GLN A 26 -7.59 -7.78 15.95
CA GLN A 26 -6.32 -8.40 15.58
C GLN A 26 -6.51 -9.79 14.95
N ASP A 27 -7.74 -10.29 14.85
CA ASP A 27 -8.03 -11.61 14.31
C ASP A 27 -8.63 -11.51 12.91
N PHE A 28 -8.68 -12.64 12.20
CA PHE A 28 -9.48 -12.74 10.98
C PHE A 28 -10.97 -12.63 11.27
N SER A 29 -11.71 -12.13 10.28
CA SER A 29 -13.17 -12.18 10.29
C SER A 29 -13.67 -13.62 10.51
N SER A 30 -14.70 -13.78 11.37
CA SER A 30 -15.37 -15.05 11.63
C SER A 30 -15.91 -15.72 10.36
N ASP A 31 -16.25 -14.92 9.34
CA ASP A 31 -16.67 -15.40 8.02
C ASP A 31 -15.60 -16.23 7.28
N ARG A 32 -14.29 -16.00 7.52
CA ARG A 32 -13.05 -16.65 7.00
C ARG A 32 -11.96 -15.60 6.70
N ALA A 33 -10.70 -16.04 6.64
CA ALA A 33 -9.54 -15.22 6.26
C ALA A 33 -9.61 -14.60 4.85
N ASN A 34 -10.40 -15.22 3.96
CA ASN A 34 -10.62 -14.72 2.60
C ASN A 34 -11.76 -13.69 2.50
N ASN A 35 -12.46 -13.37 3.61
CA ASN A 35 -13.44 -12.30 3.64
C ASN A 35 -12.77 -10.97 3.27
N LEU A 36 -13.46 -10.12 2.54
CA LEU A 36 -12.96 -8.81 2.17
C LEU A 36 -14.09 -7.80 2.33
N ARG A 37 -14.08 -7.11 3.47
CA ARG A 37 -15.04 -6.09 3.84
C ARG A 37 -14.52 -4.73 3.41
N PHE A 38 -15.32 -4.00 2.64
CA PHE A 38 -15.00 -2.64 2.21
C PHE A 38 -15.70 -1.61 3.11
N GLY A 39 -15.11 -0.44 3.25
CA GLY A 39 -15.73 0.65 3.98
C GLY A 39 -14.98 1.95 3.87
N ARG A 40 -15.34 2.88 4.75
CA ARG A 40 -14.65 4.15 4.94
C ARG A 40 -14.51 4.49 6.42
N VAL A 41 -13.43 5.17 6.75
CA VAL A 41 -13.16 5.72 8.08
C VAL A 41 -12.86 7.21 7.95
N SER A 42 -13.39 7.99 8.88
CA SER A 42 -13.18 9.44 8.94
C SER A 42 -12.72 9.89 10.32
N VAL A 43 -11.86 10.91 10.35
CA VAL A 43 -11.32 11.49 11.58
C VAL A 43 -11.14 13.00 11.43
N ASP A 44 -11.45 13.73 12.49
CA ASP A 44 -11.23 15.17 12.53
C ASP A 44 -9.86 15.52 13.14
N VAL A 45 -9.09 16.31 12.40
CA VAL A 45 -7.75 16.75 12.78
C VAL A 45 -7.61 18.27 12.68
N SER A 46 -6.56 18.82 13.29
CA SER A 46 -6.23 20.23 13.15
C SER A 46 -5.43 20.45 11.88
N ALA A 47 -5.95 21.28 10.96
CA ALA A 47 -5.24 21.65 9.73
C ALA A 47 -3.87 22.26 10.00
N ASN A 48 -3.74 23.08 11.05
CA ASN A 48 -2.46 23.67 11.43
C ASN A 48 -1.47 22.60 11.89
N LYS A 49 -1.90 21.63 12.70
CA LYS A 49 -1.01 20.54 13.15
C LYS A 49 -0.57 19.61 12.01
N VAL A 50 -1.46 19.36 11.05
CA VAL A 50 -1.08 18.65 9.82
C VAL A 50 -0.03 19.46 9.07
N LYS A 51 -0.27 20.75 8.85
CA LYS A 51 0.68 21.64 8.17
C LYS A 51 2.03 21.71 8.88
N ASP A 52 2.05 21.77 10.21
CA ASP A 52 3.28 21.74 11.01
C ASP A 52 4.10 20.49 10.65
N HIS A 53 3.51 19.29 10.77
CA HIS A 53 4.20 18.04 10.45
C HIS A 53 4.64 17.89 8.99
N LEU A 54 3.86 18.41 8.03
CA LEU A 54 4.25 18.40 6.62
C LEU A 54 5.45 19.31 6.33
N ASN A 55 5.70 20.32 7.17
CA ASN A 55 6.81 21.27 7.04
C ASN A 55 7.95 21.05 8.06
N ASP A 56 7.73 20.18 9.06
CA ASP A 56 8.72 19.86 10.10
C ASP A 56 10.02 19.37 9.46
N ILE A 57 11.16 19.90 9.92
CA ILE A 57 12.47 19.51 9.40
C ILE A 57 13.02 18.37 10.24
N VAL A 58 13.11 17.17 9.65
CA VAL A 58 13.74 15.99 10.25
C VAL A 58 14.95 15.61 9.42
N ASP A 59 16.12 15.54 10.05
CA ASP A 59 17.40 15.26 9.39
C ASP A 59 17.62 16.10 8.12
N ASN A 60 17.41 17.42 8.23
CA ASN A 60 17.53 18.39 7.14
C ASN A 60 16.54 18.21 5.98
N ARG A 61 15.39 17.57 6.22
CA ARG A 61 14.36 17.31 5.20
C ARG A 61 12.98 17.71 5.71
N ALA A 62 12.21 18.41 4.88
CA ALA A 62 10.88 18.92 5.25
C ALA A 62 9.78 17.86 5.05
N GLY A 63 9.17 17.44 6.15
CA GLY A 63 8.03 16.54 6.22
C GLY A 63 8.32 15.30 7.07
N ASP A 64 7.64 15.21 8.21
CA ASP A 64 7.71 14.12 9.18
C ASP A 64 6.42 13.28 9.14
N GLY A 65 6.36 12.33 8.21
CA GLY A 65 5.21 11.45 8.07
C GLY A 65 5.03 10.46 9.22
N GLU A 66 6.09 10.14 9.98
CA GLU A 66 5.98 9.25 11.14
C GLU A 66 5.31 9.96 12.32
N SER A 67 5.76 11.16 12.67
CA SER A 67 5.11 11.98 13.70
C SER A 67 3.68 12.35 13.30
N LEU A 68 3.44 12.63 12.01
CA LEU A 68 2.09 12.86 11.49
C LEU A 68 1.19 11.64 11.69
N SER A 69 1.69 10.43 11.40
CA SER A 69 0.97 9.18 11.67
C SER A 69 0.64 9.05 13.16
N CYS A 70 1.61 9.21 14.06
CA CYS A 70 1.37 9.15 15.51
C CYS A 70 0.36 10.21 15.99
N TYR A 71 0.36 11.41 15.40
CA TYR A 71 -0.64 12.44 15.70
C TYR A 71 -2.05 12.00 15.28
N ILE A 72 -2.20 11.47 14.07
CA ILE A 72 -3.49 11.02 13.53
C ILE A 72 -4.00 9.80 14.31
N GLU A 73 -3.14 8.86 14.66
CA GLU A 73 -3.47 7.71 15.50
C GLU A 73 -4.09 8.15 16.84
N LYS A 74 -3.46 9.12 17.53
CA LYS A 74 -4.00 9.71 18.77
C LYS A 74 -5.37 10.36 18.58
N LYS A 75 -5.69 10.84 17.38
CA LYS A 75 -7.01 11.41 17.06
C LYS A 75 -8.03 10.32 16.78
N LEU A 76 -7.66 9.33 15.97
CA LEU A 76 -8.49 8.17 15.68
C LEU A 76 -8.92 7.48 16.98
N ARG A 77 -7.97 7.11 17.86
CA ARG A 77 -8.29 6.43 19.14
C ARG A 77 -9.21 7.24 20.06
N LYS A 78 -9.31 8.56 19.88
CA LYS A 78 -10.22 9.43 20.67
C LYS A 78 -11.61 9.51 20.06
N LYS A 79 -11.69 9.74 18.75
CA LYS A 79 -12.96 9.89 18.03
C LYS A 79 -12.75 9.70 16.54
N HIS A 80 -13.51 8.76 15.98
CA HIS A 80 -13.56 8.47 14.56
C HIS A 80 -14.97 8.03 14.17
N LEU A 81 -15.23 7.96 12.87
CA LEU A 81 -16.45 7.39 12.31
C LEU A 81 -16.06 6.29 11.32
N ILE A 82 -16.56 5.07 11.52
CA ILE A 82 -16.37 3.96 10.57
C ILE A 82 -17.73 3.55 10.04
N SER A 83 -17.78 3.28 8.74
CA SER A 83 -18.91 2.61 8.08
C SER A 83 -18.36 1.54 7.15
N ALA A 84 -18.97 0.37 7.14
CA ALA A 84 -18.68 -0.70 6.19
C ALA A 84 -19.82 -0.79 5.17
N PHE A 85 -19.47 -1.04 3.91
CA PHE A 85 -20.47 -1.25 2.86
C PHE A 85 -21.09 -2.63 3.03
N GLU A 86 -22.42 -2.65 3.12
CA GLU A 86 -23.18 -3.88 3.28
C GLU A 86 -22.98 -4.80 2.06
N GLU A 87 -22.84 -6.09 2.34
CA GLU A 87 -22.88 -7.13 1.30
C GLU A 87 -24.28 -7.77 1.30
N PRO A 88 -24.88 -8.00 0.12
CA PRO A 88 -26.20 -8.62 0.04
C PRO A 88 -26.17 -10.04 0.61
N GLU A 89 -27.15 -10.39 1.46
CA GLU A 89 -27.24 -11.72 2.08
C GLU A 89 -27.38 -12.86 1.07
N ASN A 90 -28.00 -12.57 -0.08
CA ASN A 90 -28.16 -13.53 -1.16
C ASN A 90 -27.64 -12.94 -2.48
N LEU A 91 -26.63 -13.59 -3.06
CA LEU A 91 -26.05 -13.23 -4.37
C LEU A 91 -27.08 -13.32 -5.51
N ALA A 92 -28.21 -14.00 -5.33
CA ALA A 92 -29.32 -14.00 -6.30
C ALA A 92 -30.08 -12.66 -6.35
N ASN A 93 -29.96 -11.82 -5.32
CA ASN A 93 -30.62 -10.50 -5.22
C ASN A 93 -29.74 -9.34 -5.73
N THR A 94 -28.58 -9.62 -6.35
CA THR A 94 -27.67 -8.57 -6.87
C THR A 94 -28.25 -7.75 -8.03
N THR A 95 -29.46 -8.08 -8.51
CA THR A 95 -30.19 -7.25 -9.48
C THR A 95 -30.73 -5.95 -8.86
N THR A 96 -30.85 -5.86 -7.53
CA THR A 96 -31.33 -4.65 -6.82
C THR A 96 -30.32 -4.07 -5.83
N THR A 97 -29.35 -4.84 -5.33
CA THR A 97 -28.34 -4.38 -4.35
C THR A 97 -26.91 -4.55 -4.88
N SER A 98 -26.14 -3.46 -4.88
CA SER A 98 -24.73 -3.44 -5.29
C SER A 98 -23.84 -4.15 -4.27
N LEU A 99 -22.86 -4.93 -4.74
CA LEU A 99 -21.82 -5.52 -3.88
C LEU A 99 -21.03 -4.42 -3.16
N GLY A 100 -20.55 -4.71 -1.95
CA GLY A 100 -19.74 -3.77 -1.16
C GLY A 100 -18.48 -3.32 -1.93
N SER A 101 -17.85 -4.24 -2.67
CA SER A 101 -16.74 -3.91 -3.58
C SER A 101 -17.12 -2.91 -4.67
N THR A 102 -18.28 -3.07 -5.30
CA THR A 102 -18.74 -2.21 -6.39
C THR A 102 -19.03 -0.80 -5.86
N THR A 103 -19.70 -0.72 -4.70
CA THR A 103 -19.98 0.55 -4.02
C THR A 103 -18.67 1.28 -3.66
N ALA A 104 -17.68 0.58 -3.12
CA ALA A 104 -16.37 1.15 -2.81
C ALA A 104 -15.65 1.66 -4.08
N PHE A 105 -15.61 0.86 -5.14
CA PHE A 105 -14.92 1.24 -6.38
C PHE A 105 -15.61 2.40 -7.11
N GLN A 106 -16.94 2.51 -7.05
CA GLN A 106 -17.66 3.68 -7.56
C GLN A 106 -17.34 4.94 -6.76
N ALA A 107 -17.27 4.84 -5.42
CA ALA A 107 -16.91 5.96 -4.57
C ALA A 107 -15.46 6.43 -4.83
N LEU A 108 -14.52 5.49 -4.95
CA LEU A 108 -13.13 5.76 -5.32
C LEU A 108 -13.02 6.37 -6.71
N LYS A 109 -13.73 5.83 -7.71
CA LYS A 109 -13.76 6.39 -9.07
C LYS A 109 -14.22 7.85 -9.05
N LYS A 110 -15.28 8.17 -8.29
CA LYS A 110 -15.78 9.55 -8.14
C LYS A 110 -14.73 10.49 -7.53
N GLN A 111 -13.93 10.00 -6.57
CA GLN A 111 -12.81 10.75 -6.01
C GLN A 111 -11.67 10.92 -7.03
N MET A 112 -11.36 9.88 -7.81
CA MET A 112 -10.33 9.96 -8.86
C MET A 112 -10.72 10.94 -9.98
N GLU A 113 -12.01 11.07 -10.31
CA GLU A 113 -12.50 12.04 -11.30
C GLU A 113 -12.21 13.51 -10.94
N THR A 114 -11.86 13.82 -9.69
CA THR A 114 -11.37 15.16 -9.30
C THR A 114 -9.87 15.31 -9.57
N LYS A 115 -9.36 14.70 -10.66
CA LYS A 115 -7.93 14.64 -11.05
C LYS A 115 -7.04 14.06 -9.95
N ARG A 116 -7.42 12.89 -9.41
CA ARG A 116 -6.61 12.18 -8.39
C ARG A 116 -6.20 10.79 -8.85
N ASP A 117 -4.91 10.49 -8.79
CA ASP A 117 -4.44 9.11 -8.88
C ASP A 117 -4.73 8.37 -7.55
N LEU A 118 -4.65 7.03 -7.56
CA LEU A 118 -4.98 6.22 -6.39
C LEU A 118 -3.84 5.25 -6.06
N VAL A 119 -3.36 5.29 -4.82
CA VAL A 119 -2.40 4.33 -4.26
C VAL A 119 -3.14 3.35 -3.36
N ILE A 120 -3.14 2.07 -3.73
CA ILE A 120 -3.52 0.99 -2.81
C ILE A 120 -2.34 0.75 -1.86
N PHE A 121 -2.56 0.89 -0.55
CA PHE A 121 -1.53 0.72 0.47
C PHE A 121 -1.74 -0.58 1.26
N ILE A 122 -0.68 -1.38 1.40
CA ILE A 122 -0.63 -2.58 2.25
C ILE A 122 0.45 -2.37 3.32
N HIS A 123 0.03 -2.30 4.57
CA HIS A 123 0.93 -2.08 5.72
C HIS A 123 1.76 -3.33 6.09
N GLY A 124 2.77 -3.11 6.95
CA GLY A 124 3.70 -4.12 7.45
C GLY A 124 3.25 -4.91 8.68
N PHE A 125 4.23 -5.46 9.39
CA PHE A 125 4.13 -6.30 10.60
C PHE A 125 3.85 -5.49 11.87
N ASN A 126 3.13 -6.09 12.83
CA ASN A 126 2.85 -5.51 14.15
C ASN A 126 2.19 -4.12 14.09
N VAL A 127 1.14 -4.03 13.28
CA VAL A 127 0.34 -2.81 13.09
C VAL A 127 -1.11 -3.11 13.46
N ASP A 128 -1.67 -2.44 14.46
CA ASP A 128 -3.09 -2.53 14.78
C ASP A 128 -3.96 -1.74 13.77
N TRP A 129 -5.28 -1.82 13.90
CA TRP A 129 -6.21 -1.11 13.01
C TRP A 129 -5.96 0.40 12.95
N PHE A 130 -5.73 1.05 14.10
CA PHE A 130 -5.57 2.50 14.17
C PHE A 130 -4.22 2.95 13.62
N GLU A 131 -3.16 2.19 13.87
CA GLU A 131 -1.84 2.44 13.29
C GLU A 131 -1.86 2.27 11.75
N ALA A 132 -2.58 1.26 11.24
CA ALA A 132 -2.73 1.04 9.79
C ALA A 132 -3.50 2.19 9.12
N VAL A 133 -4.59 2.66 9.74
CA VAL A 133 -5.37 3.80 9.24
C VAL A 133 -4.56 5.10 9.33
N ALA A 134 -3.86 5.33 10.44
CA ALA A 134 -3.04 6.52 10.63
C ALA A 134 -1.90 6.62 9.62
N SER A 135 -1.19 5.51 9.38
CA SER A 135 -0.10 5.46 8.41
C SER A 135 -0.61 5.66 6.96
N ALA A 136 -1.80 5.17 6.64
CA ALA A 136 -2.45 5.43 5.34
C ALA A 136 -2.81 6.91 5.16
N PHE A 137 -3.38 7.56 6.18
CA PHE A 137 -3.65 9.00 6.14
C PHE A 137 -2.36 9.83 6.05
N ALA A 138 -1.34 9.48 6.83
CA ALA A 138 -0.06 10.15 6.79
C ALA A 138 0.59 10.00 5.40
N LEU A 139 0.51 8.81 4.80
CA LEU A 139 0.98 8.58 3.43
C LEU A 139 0.26 9.49 2.42
N GLU A 140 -1.07 9.57 2.47
CA GLU A 140 -1.85 10.43 1.58
C GLU A 140 -1.45 11.91 1.72
N LEU A 141 -1.36 12.40 2.96
CA LEU A 141 -1.00 13.79 3.23
C LEU A 141 0.44 14.10 2.81
N MET A 142 1.38 13.19 3.06
CA MET A 142 2.79 13.35 2.67
C MET A 142 2.95 13.38 1.15
N LEU A 143 2.28 12.48 0.42
CA LEU A 143 2.30 12.47 -1.05
C LEU A 143 1.74 13.76 -1.65
N ASN A 144 0.80 14.42 -0.96
CA ASN A 144 0.15 15.63 -1.44
C ASN A 144 0.74 16.93 -0.88
N ARG A 145 1.85 16.87 -0.13
CA ARG A 145 2.37 18.06 0.58
C ARG A 145 2.70 19.24 -0.34
N HIS A 146 3.06 18.97 -1.60
CA HIS A 146 3.42 19.95 -2.61
C HIS A 146 2.34 20.13 -3.69
N SER A 147 1.19 19.46 -3.57
CA SER A 147 0.13 19.55 -4.59
C SER A 147 -0.45 20.97 -4.73
N GLN A 148 -0.33 21.80 -3.69
CA GLN A 148 -0.75 23.20 -3.75
C GLN A 148 0.33 24.13 -4.33
N ASP A 149 1.56 23.64 -4.49
CA ASP A 149 2.69 24.43 -4.98
C ASP A 149 2.72 24.46 -6.52
N ASN A 150 2.00 23.56 -7.19
CA ASN A 150 1.94 23.45 -8.65
C ASN A 150 0.58 22.91 -9.11
N GLU A 151 -0.19 23.73 -9.85
CA GLU A 151 -1.53 23.37 -10.35
C GLU A 151 -1.54 22.22 -11.38
N ASP A 152 -0.39 21.93 -12.00
CA ASP A 152 -0.24 20.81 -12.93
C ASP A 152 -0.08 19.45 -12.21
N LEU A 153 0.21 19.47 -10.91
CA LEU A 153 0.32 18.26 -10.10
C LEU A 153 -1.07 17.73 -9.75
N LYS A 154 -1.30 16.46 -10.07
CA LYS A 154 -2.51 15.75 -9.64
C LYS A 154 -2.40 15.39 -8.17
N ASP A 155 -3.50 15.43 -7.45
CA ASP A 155 -3.48 14.87 -6.11
C ASP A 155 -3.44 13.34 -6.14
N THR A 156 -3.03 12.71 -5.04
CA THR A 156 -3.08 11.25 -4.85
C THR A 156 -4.02 10.92 -3.71
N SER A 157 -4.88 9.92 -3.91
CA SER A 157 -5.69 9.32 -2.83
C SER A 157 -5.06 8.01 -2.38
N VAL A 158 -5.26 7.63 -1.12
CA VAL A 158 -4.83 6.32 -0.59
C VAL A 158 -6.04 5.45 -0.30
N PHE A 159 -5.98 4.19 -0.72
CA PHE A 159 -6.91 3.13 -0.33
C PHE A 159 -6.16 2.11 0.51
N LEU A 160 -6.59 1.90 1.75
CA LEU A 160 -5.92 0.96 2.66
C LEU A 160 -6.46 -0.46 2.48
N PHE A 161 -5.58 -1.41 2.18
CA PHE A 161 -5.84 -2.80 2.54
C PHE A 161 -5.14 -3.12 3.86
N THR A 162 -5.93 -3.54 4.86
CA THR A 162 -5.40 -3.92 6.16
C THR A 162 -5.72 -5.38 6.48
N TRP A 163 -4.76 -6.04 7.12
CA TRP A 163 -4.78 -7.45 7.47
C TRP A 163 -4.40 -7.63 8.94
N PRO A 164 -4.81 -8.72 9.61
CA PRO A 164 -4.58 -8.92 11.05
C PRO A 164 -3.10 -9.12 11.39
N SER A 165 -2.33 -8.03 11.43
CA SER A 165 -1.00 -8.01 12.05
C SER A 165 -1.14 -7.71 13.54
N ASN A 166 -0.55 -8.53 14.40
CA ASN A 166 -0.70 -8.46 15.86
C ASN A 166 0.01 -7.24 16.43
N GLY A 167 -0.70 -6.31 17.08
CA GLY A 167 -0.11 -5.08 17.63
C GLY A 167 0.61 -5.21 18.98
N ALA A 168 0.67 -6.42 19.57
CA ALA A 168 1.35 -6.65 20.86
C ALA A 168 1.50 -8.15 21.18
N MET A 169 2.63 -8.79 20.82
CA MET A 169 3.07 -10.06 21.44
C MET A 169 4.61 -10.18 21.40
N MET A 170 5.18 -11.09 22.20
CA MET A 170 6.63 -11.36 22.27
C MET A 170 7.24 -11.48 20.87
N LYS A 171 8.24 -10.62 20.57
CA LYS A 171 8.77 -10.31 19.21
C LYS A 171 8.85 -11.51 18.26
N ASN A 172 9.40 -12.65 18.69
CA ASN A 172 9.60 -13.82 17.81
C ASN A 172 8.31 -14.62 17.56
N LYS A 173 7.42 -14.76 18.55
CA LYS A 173 6.13 -15.45 18.38
C LYS A 173 5.15 -14.58 17.58
N ALA A 174 5.13 -13.28 17.86
CA ALA A 174 4.35 -12.31 17.09
C ALA A 174 4.76 -12.34 15.61
N TYR A 175 6.07 -12.32 15.33
CA TYR A 175 6.57 -12.35 13.96
C TYR A 175 6.16 -13.61 13.18
N LEU A 176 6.24 -14.80 13.80
CA LEU A 176 5.80 -16.04 13.16
C LEU A 176 4.28 -16.07 12.94
N SER A 177 3.50 -15.58 13.92
CA SER A 177 2.04 -15.48 13.79
C SER A 177 1.66 -14.56 12.64
N ASP A 178 2.15 -13.32 12.65
CA ASP A 178 1.86 -12.33 11.61
C ASP A 178 2.31 -12.81 10.23
N ARG A 179 3.39 -13.59 10.13
CA ARG A 179 3.81 -14.16 8.85
C ARG A 179 2.79 -15.18 8.33
N ASN A 180 2.19 -15.99 9.21
CA ASN A 180 1.08 -16.87 8.83
C ASN A 180 -0.15 -16.04 8.47
N ASP A 181 -0.48 -15.02 9.25
CA ASP A 181 -1.63 -14.17 9.00
C ASP A 181 -1.48 -13.36 7.70
N ALA A 182 -0.27 -12.92 7.37
CA ALA A 182 0.07 -12.28 6.10
C ALA A 182 -0.13 -13.24 4.91
N ARG A 183 0.33 -14.49 5.04
CA ARG A 183 0.10 -15.54 4.04
C ARG A 183 -1.39 -15.82 3.89
N ASP A 184 -2.12 -15.94 4.98
CA ASP A 184 -3.53 -16.34 4.96
C ASP A 184 -4.43 -15.18 4.49
N SER A 185 -3.96 -13.93 4.63
CA SER A 185 -4.58 -12.72 4.05
C SER A 185 -4.38 -12.58 2.55
N SER A 186 -3.39 -13.28 1.98
CA SER A 186 -3.03 -13.15 0.57
C SER A 186 -4.17 -13.49 -0.40
N ILE A 187 -5.04 -14.43 -0.02
CA ILE A 187 -6.22 -14.80 -0.81
C ILE A 187 -7.24 -13.66 -0.86
N ALA A 188 -7.36 -12.87 0.22
CA ALA A 188 -8.23 -11.71 0.25
C ALA A 188 -7.71 -10.66 -0.76
N VAL A 189 -6.40 -10.35 -0.73
CA VAL A 189 -5.77 -9.43 -1.70
C VAL A 189 -5.94 -9.91 -3.14
N ALA A 190 -5.69 -11.20 -3.41
CA ALA A 190 -5.86 -11.78 -4.76
C ALA A 190 -7.32 -11.63 -5.24
N ARG A 191 -8.31 -11.90 -4.38
CA ARG A 191 -9.73 -11.66 -4.68
C ARG A 191 -10.03 -10.19 -4.91
N GLY A 192 -9.42 -9.29 -4.14
CA GLY A 192 -9.50 -7.84 -4.32
C GLY A 192 -9.03 -7.40 -5.70
N PHE A 193 -7.87 -7.90 -6.17
CA PHE A 193 -7.36 -7.63 -7.52
C PHE A 193 -8.28 -8.17 -8.61
N LEU A 194 -8.87 -9.35 -8.43
CA LEU A 194 -9.86 -9.90 -9.38
C LEU A 194 -11.14 -9.06 -9.41
N LYS A 195 -11.67 -8.65 -8.25
CA LYS A 195 -12.82 -7.73 -8.15
C LYS A 195 -12.54 -6.39 -8.84
N LEU A 196 -11.34 -5.83 -8.64
CA LEU A 196 -10.91 -4.60 -9.29
C LEU A 196 -10.80 -4.77 -10.81
N ARG A 197 -10.17 -5.85 -11.28
CA ARG A 197 -10.12 -6.20 -12.72
C ARG A 197 -11.53 -6.22 -13.31
N ASP A 198 -12.45 -6.93 -12.66
CA ASP A 198 -13.81 -7.11 -13.16
C ASP A 198 -14.56 -5.77 -13.20
N PHE A 199 -14.38 -4.92 -12.19
CA PHE A 199 -14.91 -3.55 -12.19
C PHE A 199 -14.32 -2.70 -13.32
N LEU A 200 -12.99 -2.70 -13.54
CA LEU A 200 -12.38 -1.96 -14.64
C LEU A 200 -12.88 -2.46 -16.01
N MET A 201 -13.17 -3.75 -16.15
CA MET A 201 -13.74 -4.30 -17.37
C MET A 201 -15.15 -3.77 -17.66
N THR A 202 -15.95 -3.42 -16.64
CA THR A 202 -17.27 -2.78 -16.86
C THR A 202 -17.16 -1.35 -17.36
N LEU A 203 -16.03 -0.66 -17.10
CA LEU A 203 -15.76 0.71 -17.54
C LEU A 203 -15.23 0.81 -18.98
N ARG A 204 -14.84 -0.32 -19.59
CA ARG A 204 -14.31 -0.31 -20.95
C ARG A 204 -15.42 0.00 -21.96
N PRO A 205 -15.14 0.82 -22.99
CA PRO A 205 -16.14 1.37 -23.94
C PRO A 205 -16.81 0.34 -24.88
N LYS A 206 -16.84 -0.95 -24.55
CA LYS A 206 -17.62 -1.97 -25.26
C LYS A 206 -19.12 -1.93 -24.90
N HIS A 207 -19.51 -1.22 -23.84
CA HIS A 207 -20.90 -0.95 -23.51
C HIS A 207 -21.30 0.41 -24.08
N LYS A 208 -22.44 0.46 -24.78
CA LYS A 208 -22.97 1.62 -25.53
C LYS A 208 -23.36 2.84 -24.67
N ASP A 209 -22.99 2.86 -23.38
CA ASP A 209 -23.32 3.96 -22.48
C ASP A 209 -22.11 4.90 -22.30
N PRO A 210 -22.11 6.09 -22.92
CA PRO A 210 -21.04 7.07 -22.76
C PRO A 210 -20.89 7.61 -21.33
N LEU A 211 -21.84 7.34 -20.43
CA LEU A 211 -21.77 7.69 -19.01
C LEU A 211 -20.88 6.73 -18.19
N ILE A 212 -20.63 5.51 -18.68
CA ILE A 212 -19.81 4.49 -18.00
C ILE A 212 -18.45 4.42 -18.71
N LYS A 213 -17.51 5.26 -18.27
CA LYS A 213 -16.15 5.33 -18.82
C LYS A 213 -15.08 5.34 -17.74
N GLU A 214 -13.87 4.93 -18.14
CA GLU A 214 -12.65 5.12 -17.36
C GLU A 214 -12.41 6.61 -17.09
N CYS A 215 -11.92 6.96 -15.90
CA CYS A 215 -11.66 8.35 -15.50
C CYS A 215 -10.28 8.89 -15.94
N GLY A 216 -9.46 8.04 -16.57
CA GLY A 216 -8.13 8.39 -17.08
C GLY A 216 -7.04 8.58 -16.01
N GLN A 217 -7.35 8.34 -14.73
CA GLN A 217 -6.38 8.38 -13.64
C GLN A 217 -5.70 7.03 -13.43
N GLN A 218 -4.52 7.04 -12.82
CA GLN A 218 -3.68 5.86 -12.62
C GLN A 218 -3.91 5.18 -11.28
N LEU A 219 -3.69 3.87 -11.28
CA LEU A 219 -3.71 3.01 -10.10
C LEU A 219 -2.28 2.63 -9.74
N HIS A 220 -1.90 2.77 -8.48
CA HIS A 220 -0.61 2.37 -7.95
C HIS A 220 -0.80 1.42 -6.77
N LEU A 221 0.23 0.66 -6.43
CA LEU A 221 0.27 -0.21 -5.26
C LEU A 221 1.52 0.11 -4.46
N LEU A 222 1.39 0.35 -3.17
CA LEU A 222 2.52 0.50 -2.25
C LEU A 222 2.40 -0.56 -1.16
N CYS A 223 3.42 -1.41 -1.07
CA CYS A 223 3.53 -2.43 -0.04
C CYS A 223 4.72 -2.12 0.87
N HIS A 224 4.49 -2.06 2.18
CA HIS A 224 5.53 -1.82 3.17
C HIS A 224 5.90 -3.11 3.90
N SER A 225 7.19 -3.38 4.08
CA SER A 225 7.68 -4.46 4.95
C SER A 225 7.02 -5.80 4.64
N MET A 226 6.39 -6.44 5.63
CA MET A 226 5.65 -7.70 5.51
C MET A 226 4.40 -7.61 4.62
N GLY A 227 3.92 -6.41 4.28
CA GLY A 227 2.93 -6.21 3.21
C GLY A 227 3.44 -6.68 1.85
N ASN A 228 4.76 -6.68 1.61
CA ASN A 228 5.34 -7.30 0.41
C ASN A 228 5.28 -8.83 0.46
N TYR A 229 5.30 -9.43 1.65
CA TYR A 229 5.08 -10.86 1.82
C TYR A 229 3.61 -11.24 1.59
N VAL A 230 2.66 -10.38 1.99
CA VAL A 230 1.25 -10.50 1.58
C VAL A 230 1.14 -10.49 0.06
N LEU A 231 1.78 -9.53 -0.62
CA LEU A 231 1.78 -9.43 -2.08
C LEU A 231 2.43 -10.65 -2.76
N GLN A 232 3.54 -11.15 -2.22
CA GLN A 232 4.21 -12.37 -2.70
C GLN A 232 3.24 -13.54 -2.76
N HIS A 233 2.53 -13.82 -1.67
CA HIS A 233 1.55 -14.92 -1.62
C HIS A 233 0.27 -14.59 -2.38
N ALA A 234 -0.06 -13.30 -2.52
CA ALA A 234 -1.24 -12.87 -3.28
C ALA A 234 -1.03 -13.14 -4.77
N LEU A 235 0.19 -13.01 -5.29
CA LEU A 235 0.54 -13.42 -6.65
C LEU A 235 0.35 -14.92 -6.87
N VAL A 236 0.81 -15.76 -5.92
CA VAL A 236 0.61 -17.22 -5.99
C VAL A 236 -0.87 -17.58 -5.95
N SER A 237 -1.63 -16.92 -5.06
CA SER A 237 -3.09 -17.10 -4.98
C SER A 237 -3.80 -16.61 -6.25
N LEU A 238 -3.37 -15.49 -6.81
CA LEU A 238 -3.91 -14.93 -8.05
C LEU A 238 -3.66 -15.88 -9.23
N ASP A 239 -2.48 -16.48 -9.34
CA ASP A 239 -2.17 -17.46 -10.38
C ASP A 239 -3.13 -18.66 -10.33
N LYS A 240 -3.43 -19.16 -9.13
CA LYS A 240 -4.36 -20.27 -8.90
C LYS A 240 -5.82 -19.89 -9.16
N LEU A 241 -6.23 -18.67 -8.79
CA LEU A 241 -7.62 -18.20 -8.91
C LEU A 241 -7.93 -17.64 -10.31
N ASN A 242 -6.92 -17.20 -11.04
CA ASN A 242 -7.10 -16.59 -12.35
C ASN A 242 -7.23 -17.68 -13.42
N ASN A 243 -8.47 -17.92 -13.86
CA ASN A 243 -8.77 -18.87 -14.94
C ASN A 243 -8.18 -18.45 -16.31
N HIS A 244 -7.53 -17.30 -16.42
CA HIS A 244 -6.88 -16.81 -17.62
C HIS A 244 -5.35 -17.00 -17.57
N LYS A 245 -4.75 -17.33 -18.71
CA LYS A 245 -3.29 -17.54 -18.84
C LYS A 245 -2.41 -16.30 -18.57
N ARG A 246 -2.99 -15.12 -18.34
CA ARG A 246 -2.25 -13.86 -18.16
C ARG A 246 -2.82 -13.05 -16.99
N PHE A 247 -1.92 -12.46 -16.22
CA PHE A 247 -2.29 -11.50 -15.18
C PHE A 247 -2.85 -10.21 -15.78
N PRO A 248 -3.84 -9.57 -15.13
CA PRO A 248 -4.30 -8.25 -15.54
C PRO A 248 -3.23 -7.22 -15.18
N GLN A 249 -2.83 -6.39 -16.13
CA GLN A 249 -2.01 -5.22 -15.84
C GLN A 249 -2.90 -4.16 -15.18
N LEU A 250 -2.94 -4.17 -13.85
CA LEU A 250 -3.82 -3.31 -13.04
C LEU A 250 -3.15 -2.00 -12.66
N PHE A 251 -1.84 -2.02 -12.44
CA PHE A 251 -1.12 -0.91 -11.85
C PHE A 251 -0.28 -0.20 -12.89
N HIS A 252 -0.18 1.11 -12.74
CA HIS A 252 0.84 1.90 -13.38
C HIS A 252 2.18 1.66 -12.68
N HIS A 253 2.21 1.77 -11.34
CA HIS A 253 3.42 1.55 -10.53
C HIS A 253 3.17 0.64 -9.32
N ILE A 254 4.09 -0.28 -9.04
CA ILE A 254 4.16 -1.01 -7.76
C ILE A 254 5.42 -0.58 -6.98
N PHE A 255 5.23 -0.02 -5.80
CA PHE A 255 6.28 0.39 -4.88
C PHE A 255 6.43 -0.65 -3.77
N MET A 256 7.60 -1.27 -3.70
CA MET A 256 7.98 -2.22 -2.66
C MET A 256 8.92 -1.52 -1.68
N CYS A 257 8.40 -1.08 -0.54
CA CYS A 257 9.14 -0.30 0.45
C CYS A 257 9.62 -1.19 1.59
N ALA A 258 10.93 -1.20 1.86
CA ALA A 258 11.57 -2.03 2.88
C ALA A 258 11.11 -3.52 2.84
N PRO A 259 11.04 -4.17 1.66
CA PRO A 259 10.32 -5.43 1.52
C PRO A 259 10.91 -6.58 2.35
N ASP A 260 10.06 -7.19 3.20
CA ASP A 260 10.40 -8.36 4.01
C ASP A 260 10.17 -9.67 3.23
N VAL A 261 10.89 -9.81 2.12
CA VAL A 261 10.96 -11.02 1.26
C VAL A 261 12.41 -11.31 0.89
N ASP A 262 12.67 -12.50 0.34
CA ASP A 262 14.03 -12.92 -0.01
C ASP A 262 14.60 -12.03 -1.14
N ASP A 263 15.89 -11.73 -1.12
CA ASP A 263 16.55 -10.86 -2.12
C ASP A 263 16.55 -11.42 -3.56
N ASN A 264 16.37 -12.72 -3.72
CA ASN A 264 16.23 -13.41 -5.00
C ASN A 264 14.79 -13.56 -5.49
N ILE A 265 13.80 -12.90 -4.86
CA ILE A 265 12.36 -13.16 -5.11
C ILE A 265 11.89 -12.97 -6.57
N PHE A 266 12.66 -12.26 -7.39
CA PHE A 266 12.36 -12.03 -8.81
C PHE A 266 13.04 -13.01 -9.76
N GLU A 267 13.92 -13.88 -9.27
CA GLU A 267 14.61 -14.88 -10.09
C GLU A 267 13.64 -15.94 -10.64
N GLU A 268 14.10 -16.75 -11.60
CA GLU A 268 13.31 -17.87 -12.13
C GLU A 268 12.87 -18.81 -11.00
N ASP A 269 11.68 -19.39 -11.17
CA ASP A 269 10.99 -20.24 -10.18
C ASP A 269 10.66 -19.59 -8.83
N ARG A 270 10.91 -18.27 -8.67
CA ARG A 270 10.56 -17.54 -7.46
C ARG A 270 9.17 -16.90 -7.56
N PRO A 271 8.43 -16.78 -6.43
CA PRO A 271 7.03 -16.37 -6.44
C PRO A 271 6.72 -15.02 -7.11
N MET A 272 7.66 -14.08 -7.16
CA MET A 272 7.43 -12.73 -7.72
C MET A 272 8.06 -12.54 -9.11
N VAL A 273 8.54 -13.60 -9.78
CA VAL A 273 9.08 -13.53 -11.14
C VAL A 273 8.14 -12.81 -12.11
N ASN A 274 6.83 -12.98 -11.93
CA ASN A 274 5.79 -12.39 -12.78
C ASN A 274 5.15 -11.10 -12.24
N LEU A 275 5.68 -10.51 -11.15
CA LEU A 275 5.13 -9.26 -10.58
C LEU A 275 5.06 -8.13 -11.62
N HIS A 276 6.10 -8.02 -12.46
CA HIS A 276 6.20 -7.04 -13.55
C HIS A 276 5.04 -7.10 -14.56
N ARG A 277 4.23 -8.17 -14.57
CA ARG A 277 3.04 -8.30 -15.43
C ARG A 277 1.83 -7.57 -14.87
N LEU A 278 1.77 -7.33 -13.56
CA LEU A 278 0.70 -6.55 -12.93
C LEU A 278 0.87 -5.04 -13.13
N ALA A 279 2.07 -4.58 -13.51
CA ALA A 279 2.42 -3.17 -13.55
C ALA A 279 3.10 -2.69 -14.84
N LYS A 280 3.09 -1.37 -15.09
CA LYS A 280 4.04 -0.78 -16.06
C LYS A 280 5.44 -0.68 -15.45
N GLN A 281 5.53 -0.40 -14.15
CA GLN A 281 6.80 -0.28 -13.44
C GLN A 281 6.73 -0.83 -12.01
N VAL A 282 7.87 -1.30 -11.51
CA VAL A 282 8.08 -1.76 -10.14
C VAL A 282 9.32 -1.07 -9.58
N THR A 283 9.24 -0.50 -8.39
CA THR A 283 10.40 0.05 -7.67
C THR A 283 10.56 -0.63 -6.33
N VAL A 284 11.77 -1.11 -6.06
CA VAL A 284 12.18 -1.62 -4.76
C VAL A 284 12.98 -0.54 -4.04
N TYR A 285 12.51 -0.11 -2.87
CA TYR A 285 13.26 0.76 -1.98
C TYR A 285 13.87 -0.07 -0.87
N TYR A 286 15.20 -0.02 -0.74
CA TYR A 286 15.94 -0.80 0.26
C TYR A 286 16.93 0.07 1.04
N ASN A 287 17.27 -0.38 2.25
CA ASN A 287 18.17 0.29 3.17
C ASN A 287 19.12 -0.73 3.84
N ASN A 288 20.41 -0.64 3.54
CA ASN A 288 21.47 -1.47 4.13
C ASN A 288 21.67 -1.22 5.63
N GLY A 289 21.12 -0.12 6.17
CA GLY A 289 21.13 0.17 7.60
C GLY A 289 19.92 -0.38 8.36
N ASP A 290 18.94 -1.01 7.70
CA ASP A 290 17.67 -1.38 8.35
C ASP A 290 17.84 -2.54 9.36
N LEU A 291 17.93 -2.22 10.66
CA LEU A 291 18.08 -3.18 11.75
C LEU A 291 16.82 -4.03 11.98
N ALA A 292 15.64 -3.58 11.54
CA ALA A 292 14.42 -4.39 11.68
C ALA A 292 14.52 -5.67 10.82
N MET A 293 15.28 -5.63 9.73
CA MET A 293 15.56 -6.80 8.89
C MET A 293 16.55 -7.78 9.53
N TYR A 294 17.49 -7.31 10.36
CA TYR A 294 18.40 -8.20 11.10
C TYR A 294 17.67 -9.15 12.06
N ILE A 295 16.54 -8.72 12.64
CA ILE A 295 15.71 -9.58 13.51
C ILE A 295 15.05 -10.70 12.70
N SER A 296 14.69 -10.45 11.43
CA SER A 296 14.12 -11.44 10.50
C SER A 296 15.14 -12.55 10.18
N ASP A 297 16.40 -12.18 9.94
CA ASP A 297 17.47 -13.08 9.48
C ASP A 297 17.89 -14.11 10.53
N TYR A 298 17.97 -13.70 11.80
CA TYR A 298 18.36 -14.61 12.90
C TYR A 298 17.36 -15.75 13.09
N THR A 299 16.10 -15.57 12.71
CA THR A 299 15.05 -16.59 12.87
C THR A 299 14.88 -17.54 11.68
N LYS A 300 15.50 -17.25 10.52
CA LYS A 300 15.22 -17.93 9.24
C LYS A 300 16.43 -18.57 8.55
N GLY A 301 17.56 -18.67 9.24
CA GLY A 301 18.73 -19.34 8.66
C GLY A 301 19.51 -18.48 7.66
N ASN A 302 19.55 -17.16 7.88
CA ASN A 302 20.53 -16.24 7.27
C ASN A 302 20.38 -15.97 5.76
N THR A 303 19.15 -15.96 5.22
CA THR A 303 18.90 -15.51 3.83
C THR A 303 18.76 -13.99 3.78
N ASP A 304 19.54 -13.32 2.93
CA ASP A 304 19.49 -11.87 2.73
C ASP A 304 18.08 -11.37 2.36
N ARG A 305 17.64 -10.26 2.96
CA ARG A 305 16.34 -9.63 2.68
C ARG A 305 16.45 -8.60 1.57
N LEU A 306 15.47 -8.60 0.67
CA LEU A 306 15.34 -7.63 -0.41
C LEU A 306 15.32 -6.18 0.12
N GLY A 307 14.66 -5.94 1.26
CA GLY A 307 14.59 -4.61 1.88
C GLY A 307 15.89 -4.15 2.53
N HIS A 308 16.82 -5.06 2.80
CA HIS A 308 18.12 -4.73 3.38
C HIS A 308 19.18 -4.51 2.30
N ASN A 309 19.34 -5.49 1.39
CA ASN A 309 20.47 -5.51 0.45
C ASN A 309 20.12 -5.16 -0.99
N GLY A 310 18.83 -5.01 -1.31
CA GLY A 310 18.37 -5.02 -2.69
C GLY A 310 18.42 -6.46 -3.24
N THR A 311 18.38 -6.62 -4.56
CA THR A 311 18.28 -7.93 -5.20
C THR A 311 19.63 -8.62 -5.29
N ALA A 312 19.68 -9.94 -5.10
CA ALA A 312 20.89 -10.75 -5.27
C ALA A 312 21.55 -10.59 -6.65
N ARG A 313 20.73 -10.44 -7.71
CA ARG A 313 21.18 -10.40 -9.11
C ARG A 313 20.59 -9.20 -9.87
N PRO A 314 21.05 -7.96 -9.59
CA PRO A 314 20.45 -6.75 -10.15
C PRO A 314 20.48 -6.69 -11.69
N LEU A 315 21.50 -7.29 -12.33
CA LEU A 315 21.63 -7.33 -13.79
C LEU A 315 20.66 -8.30 -14.48
N GLN A 316 19.98 -9.17 -13.73
CA GLN A 316 19.00 -10.13 -14.27
C GLN A 316 17.55 -9.66 -14.11
N LEU A 317 17.34 -8.44 -13.60
CA LEU A 317 16.00 -7.91 -13.41
C LEU A 317 15.32 -7.60 -14.74
N HIS A 318 14.01 -7.88 -14.79
CA HIS A 318 13.17 -7.44 -15.89
C HIS A 318 13.26 -5.91 -16.01
N ASN A 319 13.29 -5.36 -17.23
CA ASN A 319 13.44 -3.91 -17.51
C ASN A 319 12.40 -2.97 -16.83
N LYS A 320 11.34 -3.54 -16.23
CA LYS A 320 10.30 -2.80 -15.50
C LYS A 320 10.59 -2.68 -14.00
N VAL A 321 11.57 -3.43 -13.49
CA VAL A 321 11.92 -3.50 -12.08
C VAL A 321 13.17 -2.67 -11.84
N SER A 322 13.05 -1.62 -11.04
CA SER A 322 14.16 -0.78 -10.63
C SER A 322 14.34 -0.83 -9.12
N GLN A 323 15.54 -0.49 -8.65
CA GLN A 323 15.88 -0.46 -7.25
C GLN A 323 16.44 0.90 -6.85
N VAL A 324 16.10 1.33 -5.65
CA VAL A 324 16.49 2.61 -5.09
C VAL A 324 17.06 2.36 -3.68
N ASN A 325 18.37 2.57 -3.55
CA ASN A 325 19.07 2.49 -2.28
C ASN A 325 18.84 3.77 -1.47
N CYS A 326 18.22 3.64 -0.31
CA CYS A 326 17.92 4.73 0.61
C CYS A 326 18.95 4.91 1.72
N SER A 327 19.97 4.04 1.82
CA SER A 327 20.85 3.96 3.00
C SER A 327 21.65 5.22 3.30
N LYS A 328 21.89 6.08 2.31
CA LYS A 328 22.60 7.35 2.54
C LYS A 328 21.73 8.35 3.31
N ILE A 329 20.42 8.29 3.12
CA ILE A 329 19.46 9.25 3.68
C ILE A 329 18.67 8.65 4.85
N VAL A 330 18.65 7.34 5.03
CA VAL A 330 17.98 6.69 6.16
C VAL A 330 19.05 6.29 7.17
N GLY A 331 19.06 6.93 8.33
CA GLY A 331 19.92 6.60 9.46
C GLY A 331 19.27 7.00 10.78
N GLY A 332 19.71 6.43 11.90
CA GLY A 332 19.17 6.73 13.23
C GLY A 332 18.13 5.71 13.70
N ILE A 333 17.07 6.16 14.38
CA ILE A 333 16.04 5.28 14.99
C ILE A 333 14.93 4.89 13.98
N THR A 334 14.93 5.49 12.79
CA THR A 334 13.80 5.53 11.85
C THR A 334 14.07 4.72 10.58
N GLU A 335 14.57 3.51 10.78
CA GLU A 335 15.22 2.74 9.72
C GLU A 335 14.25 1.99 8.80
N HIS A 336 12.97 1.85 9.19
CA HIS A 336 12.03 0.93 8.56
C HIS A 336 10.79 1.58 7.94
N SER A 337 10.33 2.73 8.44
CA SER A 337 9.12 3.44 7.96
C SER A 337 9.45 4.65 7.07
N TYR A 338 10.65 4.69 6.51
CA TYR A 338 11.17 5.81 5.72
C TYR A 338 10.36 6.15 4.46
N TYR A 339 9.43 5.29 4.01
CA TYR A 339 8.53 5.60 2.89
C TYR A 339 7.57 6.77 3.19
N LEU A 340 7.35 7.07 4.47
CA LEU A 340 6.62 8.26 4.93
C LEU A 340 7.51 9.50 5.01
N TRP A 341 8.82 9.38 4.84
CA TRP A 341 9.75 10.48 5.00
C TRP A 341 9.93 11.27 3.74
N ALA A 342 10.26 12.54 3.93
CA ALA A 342 10.19 13.49 2.84
C ALA A 342 10.93 13.08 1.57
N THR A 343 12.19 12.65 1.66
CA THR A 343 12.96 12.35 0.46
C THR A 343 12.50 11.09 -0.27
N VAL A 344 12.14 10.03 0.45
CA VAL A 344 11.68 8.79 -0.20
C VAL A 344 10.24 8.96 -0.69
N ASN A 345 9.41 9.62 0.10
CA ASN A 345 8.03 9.95 -0.27
C ASN A 345 7.98 10.88 -1.49
N GLU A 346 8.88 11.88 -1.56
CA GLU A 346 9.04 12.74 -2.75
C GLU A 346 9.37 11.89 -3.97
N ASP A 347 10.30 10.95 -3.84
CA ASP A 347 10.73 10.12 -4.94
C ASP A 347 9.62 9.15 -5.43
N ILE A 348 8.80 8.66 -4.51
CA ILE A 348 7.57 7.92 -4.82
C ILE A 348 6.60 8.85 -5.54
N ARG A 349 6.40 10.07 -5.03
CA ARG A 349 5.50 11.07 -5.60
C ARG A 349 5.90 11.47 -7.02
N GLN A 350 7.17 11.75 -7.25
CA GLN A 350 7.73 11.99 -8.58
C GLN A 350 7.53 10.79 -9.52
N SER A 351 7.41 9.56 -9.00
CA SER A 351 7.13 8.37 -9.83
C SER A 351 5.65 8.24 -10.16
N ILE A 352 4.77 8.71 -9.29
CA ILE A 352 3.33 8.83 -9.58
C ILE A 352 3.11 9.89 -10.67
N ASP A 353 3.85 11.01 -10.60
CA ASP A 353 3.79 12.09 -11.59
C ASP A 353 4.53 11.77 -12.92
N ASP A 354 4.92 10.51 -13.14
CA ASP A 354 5.61 10.05 -14.36
C ASP A 354 6.97 10.76 -14.66
N ILE A 355 7.60 11.36 -13.65
CA ILE A 355 8.92 11.99 -13.82
C ILE A 355 9.96 10.88 -14.07
N PRO A 356 10.76 10.97 -15.17
CA PRO A 356 11.76 9.97 -15.51
C PRO A 356 12.81 9.73 -14.41
N TYR A 357 13.41 8.53 -14.39
CA TYR A 357 14.33 8.12 -13.32
C TYR A 357 15.63 8.91 -13.29
N ASP A 358 16.08 9.34 -14.46
CA ASP A 358 17.27 10.14 -14.74
C ASP A 358 16.99 11.65 -14.79
N ASP A 359 15.76 12.08 -14.51
CA ASP A 359 15.40 13.49 -14.48
C ASP A 359 16.21 14.23 -13.40
N SER A 360 16.76 15.39 -13.76
CA SER A 360 17.61 16.21 -12.88
C SER A 360 16.92 16.72 -11.61
N THR A 361 15.58 16.77 -11.59
CA THR A 361 14.79 17.15 -10.42
C THR A 361 14.73 16.05 -9.37
N ARG A 362 15.05 14.80 -9.74
CA ARG A 362 15.14 13.69 -8.80
C ARG A 362 16.47 13.73 -8.06
N LYS A 363 16.41 13.61 -6.74
CA LYS A 363 17.61 13.49 -5.89
C LYS A 363 18.17 12.07 -5.93
N ARG A 364 18.59 11.63 -7.12
CA ARG A 364 19.11 10.29 -7.39
C ARG A 364 20.49 10.32 -8.03
N GLN A 365 21.27 9.30 -7.72
CA GLN A 365 22.49 8.94 -8.44
C GLN A 365 22.33 7.56 -9.06
N CYS A 366 22.53 7.44 -10.38
CA CYS A 366 22.61 6.15 -11.06
C CYS A 366 23.87 5.40 -10.58
N LYS A 367 23.72 4.12 -10.21
CA LYS A 367 24.83 3.24 -9.84
C LYS A 367 25.12 2.20 -10.91
N SER A 368 24.08 1.63 -11.49
CA SER A 368 24.13 0.72 -12.63
C SER A 368 22.78 0.71 -13.32
N ALA A 369 22.62 -0.10 -14.37
CA ALA A 369 21.32 -0.34 -14.97
C ALA A 369 20.29 -0.72 -13.89
N GLN A 370 19.19 0.02 -13.84
CA GLN A 370 18.06 -0.19 -12.91
C GLN A 370 18.39 -0.05 -11.42
N VAL A 371 19.59 0.41 -11.04
CA VAL A 371 19.99 0.62 -9.64
C VAL A 371 20.35 2.09 -9.42
N TRP A 372 19.61 2.69 -8.50
CA TRP A 372 19.71 4.10 -8.13
C TRP A 372 20.02 4.22 -6.65
N ARG A 373 20.56 5.36 -6.24
CA ARG A 373 20.75 5.73 -4.83
C ARG A 373 20.14 7.10 -4.60
N LEU A 374 19.35 7.26 -3.54
CA LEU A 374 18.89 8.58 -3.13
C LEU A 374 20.03 9.38 -2.49
N THR A 375 20.12 10.66 -2.83
CA THR A 375 21.27 11.52 -2.49
C THR A 375 20.96 12.65 -1.54
#